data_AF-A0AAD3DR73-F1
#
_entry.id   AF-A0AAD3DR73-F1
#
_cell.length_a   1.000
_cell.length_b   1.000
_cell.length_c   1.000
_cell.angle_alpha   90.00
_cell.angle_beta   90.00
_cell.angle_gamma   90.00
#
_symmetry.space_group_name_H-M   'P 1'
#
loop_
_entity.id
_entity.type
_entity.pdbx_description
1 polymer ?
#
loop_
_entity_poly.entity_id
_entity_poly.type
_entity_poly.pdbx_seq_one_letter_code
_entity_poly.pdbx_strand_id
1 'polypeptide(L)'
;MSGRPVPWASWEEWLALREDIWSADPLRQEAGLQQVCAWRLRGKLPLGIDTTAHLLATIRDDQEWQRAVAWASSTAASATAGPAAAAAAAAEAAVAAGELPLRLRYSLPLIRLVNGISDSQQRGRVAASVAVLADVAGLPRALVDVRHEATHTELPSLPLLRAAADSALGWLRENYWDAQARALDAAAGRITRLLGCLLDSWRAALAAARAGGRSRRHGGGAASEDEDDEEEEE
;
A
#
# COMPACT_ATOMS: atom_id res chain seq x y z
N MET A 1 -9.83 -4.99 -20.23
CA MET A 1 -10.10 -4.76 -18.79
C MET A 1 -9.44 -3.45 -18.41
N SER A 2 -10.20 -2.38 -18.17
CA SER A 2 -9.61 -1.11 -17.73
C SER A 2 -9.26 -1.22 -16.25
N GLY A 3 -7.97 -1.22 -15.93
CA GLY A 3 -7.53 -1.09 -14.54
C GLY A 3 -7.89 0.31 -14.01
N ARG A 4 -8.14 0.43 -12.70
CA ARG A 4 -8.27 1.77 -12.10
C ARG A 4 -6.94 2.51 -12.32
N PRO A 5 -6.95 3.76 -12.79
CA PRO A 5 -5.72 4.52 -12.99
C PRO A 5 -4.99 4.67 -11.64
N VAL A 6 -3.69 4.44 -11.66
CA VAL A 6 -2.79 4.58 -10.52
C VAL A 6 -1.79 5.71 -10.80
N PRO A 7 -1.31 6.43 -9.78
CA PRO A 7 -0.44 7.58 -9.97
C PRO A 7 1.03 7.21 -10.24
N TRP A 8 1.43 5.96 -10.03
CA TRP A 8 2.77 5.45 -10.36
C TRP A 8 2.83 4.91 -11.80
N ALA A 9 3.96 5.12 -12.46
CA ALA A 9 4.25 4.64 -13.81
C ALA A 9 4.61 3.15 -13.84
N SER A 10 5.20 2.61 -12.77
CA SER A 10 5.59 1.20 -12.66
C SER A 10 5.42 0.67 -11.24
N TRP A 11 5.32 -0.66 -11.10
CA TRP A 11 5.33 -1.32 -9.79
C TRP A 11 6.68 -1.20 -9.06
N GLU A 12 7.76 -0.91 -9.79
CA GLU A 12 9.07 -0.58 -9.22
C GLU A 12 9.05 0.79 -8.53
N GLU A 13 8.42 1.82 -9.12
CA GLU A 13 8.20 3.13 -8.46
C GLU A 13 7.36 2.97 -7.18
N TRP A 14 6.42 2.02 -7.15
CA TRP A 14 5.63 1.68 -5.97
C TRP A 14 6.41 0.91 -4.90
N LEU A 15 7.28 -0.03 -5.30
CA LEU A 15 8.15 -0.76 -4.38
C LEU A 15 9.22 0.15 -3.77
N ALA A 16 9.84 1.03 -4.56
CA ALA A 16 10.77 2.06 -4.08
C ALA A 16 10.10 2.94 -3.02
N LEU A 17 8.88 3.43 -3.28
CA LEU A 17 8.12 4.20 -2.30
C LEU A 17 7.87 3.41 -1.00
N ARG A 18 7.52 2.13 -1.09
CA ARG A 18 7.31 1.27 0.09
C ARG A 18 8.59 1.18 0.94
N GLU A 19 9.73 0.95 0.31
CA GLU A 19 11.03 0.87 1.01
C GLU A 19 11.47 2.21 1.61
N ASP A 20 11.17 3.34 0.95
CA ASP A 20 11.48 4.67 1.45
C ASP A 20 10.58 5.07 2.64
N ILE A 21 9.25 4.89 2.53
CA ILE A 21 8.27 5.21 3.58
C ILE A 21 8.55 4.45 4.89
N TRP A 22 8.93 3.17 4.80
CA TRP A 22 9.23 2.32 5.96
C TRP A 22 10.73 2.28 6.32
N SER A 23 11.54 3.14 5.72
CA SER A 23 12.96 3.29 6.05
C SER A 23 13.15 3.86 7.46
N ALA A 24 14.20 3.41 8.15
CA ALA A 24 14.66 4.03 9.40
C ALA A 24 15.47 5.33 9.17
N ASP A 25 15.88 5.59 7.92
CA ASP A 25 16.55 6.83 7.52
C ASP A 25 15.51 7.95 7.28
N PRO A 26 15.54 9.06 8.06
CA PRO A 26 14.62 10.18 7.91
C PRO A 26 14.67 10.83 6.52
N LEU A 27 15.83 10.85 5.84
CA LEU A 27 15.96 11.47 4.51
C LEU A 27 15.21 10.66 3.45
N ARG A 28 15.29 9.32 3.52
CA ARG A 28 14.52 8.42 2.66
C ARG A 28 13.04 8.50 2.96
N GLN A 29 12.64 8.50 4.23
CA GLN A 29 11.23 8.63 4.60
C GLN A 29 10.63 9.95 4.11
N GLU A 30 11.36 11.06 4.24
CA GLU A 30 10.96 12.36 3.70
C GLU A 30 10.83 12.35 2.17
N ALA A 31 11.80 11.76 1.45
CA ALA A 31 11.70 11.59 -0.01
C ALA A 31 10.45 10.77 -0.41
N GLY A 32 10.12 9.72 0.34
CA GLY A 32 8.89 8.95 0.18
C GLY A 32 7.63 9.81 0.39
N LEU A 33 7.57 10.63 1.43
CA LEU A 33 6.45 11.56 1.68
C LEU A 33 6.30 12.59 0.54
N GLN A 34 7.40 13.14 0.04
CA GLN A 34 7.41 14.07 -1.10
C GLN A 34 6.92 13.39 -2.39
N GLN A 35 7.31 12.14 -2.62
CA GLN A 35 6.81 11.35 -3.75
C GLN A 35 5.29 11.09 -3.65
N VAL A 36 4.75 10.83 -2.45
CA VAL A 36 3.29 10.77 -2.25
C VAL A 36 2.62 12.10 -2.56
N CYS A 37 3.20 13.23 -2.17
CA CYS A 37 2.70 14.56 -2.54
C CYS A 37 2.70 14.77 -4.06
N ALA A 38 3.77 14.37 -4.77
CA ALA A 38 3.80 14.40 -6.23
C ALA A 38 2.72 13.51 -6.87
N TRP A 39 2.43 12.35 -6.29
CA TRP A 39 1.34 11.48 -6.75
C TRP A 39 -0.06 12.05 -6.49
N ARG A 40 -0.28 12.84 -5.42
CA ARG A 40 -1.56 13.55 -5.20
C ARG A 40 -1.89 14.52 -6.34
N LEU A 41 -0.87 15.10 -6.98
CA LEU A 41 -1.04 15.96 -8.16
C LEU A 41 -1.45 15.17 -9.42
N ARG A 42 -1.08 13.89 -9.51
CA ARG A 42 -1.42 13.00 -10.64
C ARG A 42 -2.85 12.43 -10.53
N GLY A 43 -3.43 12.38 -9.34
CA GLY A 43 -4.81 11.95 -9.13
C GLY A 43 -5.12 11.42 -7.73
N LYS A 44 -6.27 10.75 -7.59
CA LYS A 44 -6.74 10.20 -6.31
C LYS A 44 -5.87 9.01 -5.88
N LEU A 45 -5.23 9.13 -4.73
CA LEU A 45 -4.45 8.06 -4.13
C LEU A 45 -5.32 6.91 -3.58
N PRO A 46 -4.79 5.67 -3.53
CA PRO A 46 -5.32 4.62 -2.69
C PRO A 46 -5.32 5.03 -1.21
N LEU A 47 -6.35 4.63 -0.46
CA LEU A 47 -6.50 4.95 0.97
C LEU A 47 -5.26 4.57 1.79
N GLY A 48 -4.69 3.39 1.56
CA GLY A 48 -3.52 2.91 2.29
C GLY A 48 -2.31 3.84 2.17
N ILE A 49 -2.05 4.38 0.97
CA ILE A 49 -0.92 5.30 0.73
C ILE A 49 -1.19 6.65 1.39
N ASP A 50 -2.38 7.23 1.16
CA ASP A 50 -2.73 8.55 1.65
C ASP A 50 -2.77 8.61 3.18
N THR A 51 -3.36 7.59 3.83
CA THR A 51 -3.38 7.45 5.29
C THR A 51 -1.98 7.20 5.86
N THR A 52 -1.17 6.30 5.28
CA THR A 52 0.19 6.03 5.76
C THR A 52 1.02 7.32 5.75
N ALA A 53 1.03 8.05 4.63
CA ALA A 53 1.79 9.28 4.50
C ALA A 53 1.29 10.40 5.43
N HIS A 54 -0.03 10.52 5.64
CA HIS A 54 -0.59 11.53 6.55
C HIS A 54 -0.23 11.24 8.02
N LEU A 55 -0.29 9.96 8.44
CA LEU A 55 0.10 9.57 9.79
C LEU A 55 1.59 9.80 10.04
N LEU A 56 2.47 9.38 9.12
CA LEU A 56 3.92 9.58 9.27
C LEU A 56 4.31 11.07 9.28
N ALA A 57 3.72 11.89 8.41
CA ALA A 57 3.92 13.33 8.45
C ALA A 57 3.48 13.91 9.82
N THR A 58 2.30 13.52 10.32
CA THR A 58 1.78 13.98 11.61
C THR A 58 2.66 13.54 12.80
N ILE A 59 3.19 12.31 12.76
CA ILE A 59 4.15 11.81 13.77
C ILE A 59 5.43 12.65 13.75
N ARG A 60 5.92 13.03 12.56
CA ARG A 60 7.08 13.92 12.43
C ARG A 60 6.78 15.31 13.02
N ASP A 61 5.64 15.92 12.67
CA ASP A 61 5.22 17.22 13.24
C ASP A 61 5.12 17.15 14.78
N ASP A 62 4.56 16.07 15.31
CA ASP A 62 4.41 15.82 16.74
C ASP A 62 5.77 15.65 17.44
N GLN A 63 6.74 14.96 16.83
CA GLN A 63 8.11 14.90 17.36
C GLN A 63 8.79 16.27 17.35
N GLU A 64 8.60 17.08 16.30
CA GLU A 64 9.13 18.45 16.25
C GLU A 64 8.48 19.33 17.34
N TRP A 65 7.16 19.21 17.56
CA TRP A 65 6.44 19.84 18.66
C TRP A 65 6.96 19.37 20.04
N GLN A 66 7.16 18.07 20.27
CA GLN A 66 7.72 17.52 21.52
C GLN A 66 9.12 18.07 21.83
N ARG A 67 9.97 18.24 20.81
CA ARG A 67 11.29 18.89 20.98
C ARG A 67 11.14 20.35 21.38
N ALA A 68 10.20 21.08 20.76
CA ALA A 68 9.90 22.47 21.13
C ALA A 68 9.36 22.58 22.57
N VAL A 69 8.47 21.66 23.00
CA VAL A 69 7.98 21.56 24.39
C VAL A 69 9.16 21.40 25.35
N ALA A 70 9.99 20.37 25.12
CA ALA A 70 11.12 20.05 26.00
C ALA A 70 12.14 21.21 26.09
N TRP A 71 12.40 21.90 24.97
CA TRP A 71 13.26 23.08 24.93
C TRP A 71 12.66 24.26 25.70
N ALA A 72 11.35 24.53 25.53
CA ALA A 72 10.65 25.60 26.25
C ALA A 72 10.66 25.35 27.76
N SER A 73 10.29 24.14 28.22
CA SER A 73 10.31 23.78 29.65
C SER A 73 11.73 23.84 30.25
N SER A 74 12.76 23.44 29.50
CA SER A 74 14.17 23.54 29.95
C SER A 74 14.62 25.00 30.09
N THR A 75 14.14 25.87 29.19
CA THR A 75 14.41 27.31 29.22
C THR A 75 13.68 27.97 30.40
N ALA A 76 12.43 27.58 30.66
CA ALA A 76 11.64 28.06 31.81
C ALA A 76 12.30 27.68 33.14
N ALA A 77 12.75 26.42 33.29
CA ALA A 77 13.46 25.95 34.47
C ALA A 77 14.79 26.69 34.75
N SER A 78 15.40 27.27 33.71
CA SER A 78 16.66 28.03 33.81
C SER A 78 16.45 29.54 34.02
N ALA A 79 15.25 30.06 33.77
CA ALA A 79 14.94 31.49 33.79
C ALA A 79 14.40 31.93 35.16
N THR A 80 15.27 32.52 35.99
CA THR A 80 14.93 32.88 37.38
C THR A 80 14.16 34.19 37.53
N ALA A 81 14.35 35.18 36.63
CA ALA A 81 13.59 36.43 36.59
C ALA A 81 13.81 37.20 35.27
N GLY A 82 12.94 38.18 34.99
CA GLY A 82 13.12 39.17 33.91
C GLY A 82 12.63 38.71 32.52
N PRO A 83 13.09 39.35 31.43
CA PRO A 83 12.55 39.12 30.09
C PRO A 83 12.73 37.68 29.58
N ALA A 84 13.74 36.94 30.08
CA ALA A 84 13.93 35.53 29.78
C ALA A 84 12.77 34.65 30.30
N ALA A 85 12.25 34.94 31.50
CA ALA A 85 11.12 34.21 32.07
C ALA A 85 9.81 34.50 31.31
N ALA A 86 9.61 35.75 30.87
CA ALA A 86 8.46 36.13 30.04
C ALA A 86 8.51 35.44 28.66
N ALA A 87 9.69 35.34 28.04
CA ALA A 87 9.88 34.62 26.78
C ALA A 87 9.64 33.11 26.93
N ALA A 88 10.06 32.50 28.04
CA ALA A 88 9.83 31.08 28.31
C ALA A 88 8.33 30.78 28.51
N ALA A 89 7.60 31.60 29.29
CA ALA A 89 6.16 31.46 29.46
C ALA A 89 5.39 31.65 28.14
N ALA A 90 5.83 32.57 27.28
CA ALA A 90 5.24 32.75 25.95
C ALA A 90 5.49 31.53 25.03
N ALA A 91 6.68 30.92 25.09
CA ALA A 91 7.00 29.69 24.36
C ALA A 91 6.16 28.50 24.85
N GLU A 92 5.97 28.35 26.17
CA GLU A 92 5.13 27.31 26.77
C GLU A 92 3.64 27.47 26.39
N ALA A 93 3.12 28.70 26.38
CA ALA A 93 1.76 28.98 25.91
C ALA A 93 1.58 28.71 24.40
N ALA A 94 2.57 29.06 23.57
CA ALA A 94 2.54 28.76 22.13
C ALA A 94 2.62 27.25 21.86
N VAL A 95 3.40 26.52 22.66
CA VAL A 95 3.46 25.06 22.66
C VAL A 95 2.09 24.46 23.01
N ALA A 96 1.45 24.89 24.09
CA ALA A 96 0.13 24.39 24.50
C ALA A 96 -0.94 24.61 23.41
N ALA A 97 -0.90 25.75 22.71
CA ALA A 97 -1.78 26.02 21.57
C ALA A 97 -1.57 25.04 20.38
N GLY A 98 -0.42 24.38 20.29
CA GLY A 98 -0.11 23.39 19.26
C GLY A 98 -0.75 22.00 19.46
N GLU A 99 -1.23 21.67 20.68
CA GLU A 99 -1.78 20.34 20.96
C GLU A 99 -3.08 20.04 20.19
N LEU A 100 -4.02 21.00 20.15
CA LEU A 100 -5.30 20.84 19.46
C LEU A 100 -5.12 20.62 17.94
N PRO A 101 -4.31 21.42 17.21
CA PRO A 101 -3.93 21.12 15.84
C PRO A 101 -3.37 19.70 15.62
N LEU A 102 -2.50 19.20 16.51
CA LEU A 102 -1.98 17.83 16.41
C LEU A 102 -3.09 16.78 16.60
N ARG A 103 -3.95 16.95 17.61
CA ARG A 103 -5.09 16.03 17.84
C ARG A 103 -6.02 15.96 16.63
N LEU A 104 -6.27 17.08 15.95
CA LEU A 104 -7.04 17.13 14.71
C LEU A 104 -6.32 16.45 13.53
N ARG A 105 -5.01 16.69 13.36
CA ARG A 105 -4.17 16.08 12.30
C ARG A 105 -4.08 14.55 12.45
N TYR A 106 -4.01 14.03 13.68
CA TYR A 106 -4.09 12.58 13.91
C TYR A 106 -5.50 12.01 13.67
N SER A 107 -6.54 12.71 14.10
CA SER A 107 -7.92 12.19 14.02
C SER A 107 -8.41 12.02 12.58
N LEU A 108 -8.10 12.97 11.69
CA LEU A 108 -8.55 12.95 10.29
C LEU A 108 -8.16 11.66 9.50
N PRO A 109 -6.89 11.23 9.43
CA PRO A 109 -6.50 10.01 8.73
C PRO A 109 -7.04 8.74 9.40
N LEU A 110 -7.17 8.73 10.73
CA LEU A 110 -7.73 7.59 11.49
C LEU A 110 -9.22 7.39 11.19
N ILE A 111 -10.02 8.47 11.23
CA ILE A 111 -11.44 8.45 10.82
C ILE A 111 -11.58 8.01 9.36
N ARG A 112 -10.75 8.56 8.46
CA ARG A 112 -10.76 8.19 7.03
C ARG A 112 -10.39 6.72 6.79
N LEU A 113 -9.45 6.18 7.57
CA LEU A 113 -9.08 4.76 7.51
C LEU A 113 -10.25 3.87 7.90
N VAL A 114 -10.81 4.06 9.10
CA VAL A 114 -11.88 3.21 9.65
C VAL A 114 -13.13 3.26 8.79
N ASN A 115 -13.54 4.46 8.35
CA ASN A 115 -14.67 4.61 7.43
C ASN A 115 -14.36 3.91 6.09
N GLY A 116 -13.23 4.22 5.44
CA GLY A 116 -12.90 3.69 4.13
C GLY A 116 -12.73 2.17 4.08
N ILE A 117 -12.22 1.55 5.15
CA ILE A 117 -12.19 0.08 5.28
C ILE A 117 -13.60 -0.47 5.53
N SER A 118 -14.37 0.11 6.45
CA SER A 118 -15.74 -0.36 6.74
C SER A 118 -16.63 -0.30 5.49
N ASP A 119 -16.59 0.81 4.76
CA ASP A 119 -17.33 1.03 3.51
C ASP A 119 -16.92 0.00 2.43
N SER A 120 -15.63 -0.39 2.38
CA SER A 120 -15.14 -1.41 1.44
C SER A 120 -15.58 -2.83 1.79
N GLN A 121 -15.91 -3.08 3.05
CA GLN A 121 -16.33 -4.39 3.57
C GLN A 121 -17.86 -4.54 3.64
N GLN A 122 -18.60 -3.44 3.52
CA GLN A 122 -20.06 -3.42 3.50
C GLN A 122 -20.59 -4.19 2.28
N ARG A 123 -21.24 -5.33 2.53
CA ARG A 123 -21.83 -6.21 1.51
C ARG A 123 -23.35 -6.27 1.69
N GLY A 124 -24.10 -6.05 0.60
CA GLY A 124 -25.56 -6.14 0.59
C GLY A 124 -26.29 -4.83 0.89
N ARG A 125 -27.62 -4.89 0.94
CA ARG A 125 -28.52 -3.72 1.03
C ARG A 125 -28.75 -3.17 2.44
N VAL A 126 -28.49 -3.96 3.48
CA VAL A 126 -28.67 -3.54 4.88
C VAL A 126 -27.31 -3.15 5.45
N ALA A 127 -27.22 -1.96 6.03
CA ALA A 127 -25.99 -1.47 6.66
C ALA A 127 -25.65 -2.29 7.90
N ALA A 128 -24.44 -2.86 7.94
CA ALA A 128 -23.87 -3.43 9.16
C ALA A 128 -23.21 -2.33 10.01
N SER A 129 -22.96 -2.60 11.29
CA SER A 129 -22.26 -1.64 12.15
C SER A 129 -20.77 -1.56 11.77
N VAL A 130 -20.18 -0.37 11.93
CA VAL A 130 -18.73 -0.12 11.70
C VAL A 130 -17.88 -1.09 12.51
N ALA A 131 -18.27 -1.42 13.75
CA ALA A 131 -17.56 -2.40 14.58
C ALA A 131 -17.52 -3.80 13.95
N VAL A 132 -18.65 -4.29 13.41
CA VAL A 132 -18.71 -5.60 12.73
C VAL A 132 -17.91 -5.58 11.43
N LEU A 133 -17.99 -4.50 10.66
CA LEU A 133 -17.25 -4.36 9.39
C LEU A 133 -15.72 -4.28 9.61
N ALA A 134 -15.31 -3.60 10.68
CA ALA A 134 -13.91 -3.52 11.11
C ALA A 134 -13.37 -4.86 11.62
N ASP A 135 -14.16 -5.61 12.41
CA ASP A 135 -13.81 -6.95 12.89
C ASP A 135 -13.60 -7.93 11.72
N VAL A 136 -14.48 -7.91 10.71
CA VAL A 136 -14.33 -8.67 9.45
C VAL A 136 -13.11 -8.23 8.62
N ALA A 137 -12.57 -7.04 8.84
CA ALA A 137 -11.31 -6.57 8.25
C ALA A 137 -10.06 -6.83 9.13
N GLY A 138 -10.23 -7.37 10.33
CA GLY A 138 -9.15 -7.51 11.31
C GLY A 138 -8.59 -6.16 11.78
N LEU A 139 -9.37 -5.07 11.73
CA LEU A 139 -8.93 -3.77 12.24
C LEU A 139 -8.87 -3.78 13.78
N PRO A 140 -7.80 -3.24 14.41
CA PRO A 140 -7.74 -3.10 15.86
C PRO A 140 -8.92 -2.28 16.40
N ARG A 141 -9.61 -2.83 17.42
CA ARG A 141 -10.82 -2.22 18.01
C ARG A 141 -10.60 -0.78 18.50
N ALA A 142 -9.41 -0.48 19.04
CA ALA A 142 -9.03 0.86 19.46
C ALA A 142 -9.16 1.93 18.36
N LEU A 143 -9.02 1.55 17.07
CA LEU A 143 -9.23 2.48 15.95
C LEU A 143 -10.73 2.79 15.76
N VAL A 144 -11.60 1.80 15.95
CA VAL A 144 -13.06 1.96 15.89
C VAL A 144 -13.53 2.87 17.03
N ASP A 145 -12.99 2.66 18.23
CA ASP A 145 -13.29 3.46 19.41
C ASP A 145 -12.83 4.92 19.22
N VAL A 146 -11.57 5.15 18.80
CA VAL A 146 -11.05 6.49 18.46
C VAL A 146 -11.87 7.18 17.35
N ARG A 147 -12.30 6.43 16.33
CA ARG A 147 -13.19 6.97 15.28
C ARG A 147 -14.56 7.33 15.83
N HIS A 148 -15.12 6.58 16.77
CA HIS A 148 -16.40 6.90 17.40
C HIS A 148 -16.28 8.15 18.27
N GLU A 149 -15.25 8.21 19.11
CA GLU A 149 -14.98 9.35 19.99
C GLU A 149 -14.86 10.65 19.18
N ALA A 150 -13.94 10.67 18.22
CA ALA A 150 -13.61 11.86 17.42
C ALA A 150 -14.74 12.39 16.53
N THR A 151 -15.82 11.63 16.30
CA THR A 151 -16.97 12.08 15.50
C THR A 151 -18.26 12.27 16.29
N HIS A 152 -18.38 11.74 17.51
CA HIS A 152 -19.66 11.72 18.24
C HIS A 152 -19.60 12.16 19.71
N THR A 153 -18.41 12.20 20.34
CA THR A 153 -18.28 12.62 21.74
C THR A 153 -17.31 13.81 21.86
N GLU A 154 -16.04 13.55 22.11
CA GLU A 154 -14.98 14.54 22.22
C GLU A 154 -13.76 14.07 21.40
N LEU A 155 -12.96 15.02 20.92
CA LEU A 155 -11.70 14.73 20.26
C LEU A 155 -10.79 13.92 21.22
N PRO A 156 -10.25 12.75 20.83
CA PRO A 156 -9.45 11.92 21.73
C PRO A 156 -8.18 12.64 22.23
N SER A 157 -7.64 12.15 23.35
CA SER A 157 -6.39 12.70 23.91
C SER A 157 -5.19 12.41 23.00
N LEU A 158 -4.19 13.31 23.00
CA LEU A 158 -3.02 13.15 22.14
C LEU A 158 -2.23 11.83 22.37
N PRO A 159 -2.05 11.32 23.62
CA PRO A 159 -1.45 10.00 23.84
C PRO A 159 -2.25 8.83 23.22
N LEU A 160 -3.59 8.87 23.30
CA LEU A 160 -4.44 7.84 22.70
C LEU A 160 -4.35 7.89 21.16
N LEU A 161 -4.30 9.09 20.58
CA LEU A 161 -4.14 9.28 19.14
C LEU A 161 -2.79 8.79 18.61
N ARG A 162 -1.70 8.96 19.37
CA ARG A 162 -0.38 8.38 19.04
C ARG A 162 -0.42 6.86 19.00
N ALA A 163 -0.93 6.21 20.06
CA ALA A 163 -1.05 4.75 20.12
C ALA A 163 -1.99 4.18 19.02
N ALA A 164 -3.04 4.93 18.67
CA ALA A 164 -3.91 4.60 17.54
C ALA A 164 -3.20 4.77 16.18
N ALA A 165 -2.38 5.81 16.00
CA ALA A 165 -1.56 6.00 14.80
C ALA A 165 -0.57 4.85 14.59
N ASP A 166 0.14 4.41 15.65
CA ASP A 166 1.04 3.26 15.60
C ASP A 166 0.30 1.97 15.24
N SER A 167 -0.86 1.72 15.86
CA SER A 167 -1.72 0.57 15.57
C SER A 167 -2.24 0.57 14.13
N ALA A 168 -2.62 1.74 13.62
CA ALA A 168 -3.07 1.92 12.25
C ALA A 168 -1.94 1.73 11.23
N LEU A 169 -0.73 2.22 11.53
CA LEU A 169 0.46 2.03 10.71
C LEU A 169 0.88 0.56 10.64
N GLY A 170 0.89 -0.16 11.77
CA GLY A 170 1.15 -1.60 11.81
C GLY A 170 0.16 -2.37 10.93
N TRP A 171 -1.15 -2.13 11.11
CA TRP A 171 -2.19 -2.77 10.29
C TRP A 171 -2.03 -2.46 8.80
N LEU A 172 -1.75 -1.20 8.45
CA LEU A 172 -1.52 -0.77 7.06
C LEU A 172 -0.28 -1.42 6.44
N ARG A 173 0.80 -1.61 7.21
CA ARG A 173 2.01 -2.29 6.76
C ARG A 173 1.69 -3.72 6.34
N GLU A 174 1.00 -4.46 7.19
CA GLU A 174 0.70 -5.88 6.96
C GLU A 174 -0.38 -6.12 5.88
N ASN A 175 -1.49 -5.36 5.95
CA ASN A 175 -2.72 -5.60 5.20
C ASN A 175 -2.82 -4.80 3.90
N TYR A 176 -2.07 -3.70 3.75
CA TYR A 176 -1.97 -2.96 2.49
C TYR A 176 -0.60 -3.16 1.83
N TRP A 177 0.49 -2.72 2.47
CA TRP A 177 1.81 -2.67 1.83
C TRP A 177 2.39 -4.07 1.56
N ASP A 178 2.54 -4.89 2.59
CA ASP A 178 3.17 -6.21 2.46
C ASP A 178 2.22 -7.21 1.77
N ALA A 179 0.90 -7.06 1.94
CA ALA A 179 -0.09 -7.81 1.18
C ALA A 179 0.01 -7.53 -0.32
N GLN A 180 0.12 -6.26 -0.72
CA GLN A 180 0.28 -5.87 -2.12
C GLN A 180 1.64 -6.34 -2.68
N ALA A 181 2.74 -6.20 -1.93
CA ALA A 181 4.05 -6.69 -2.35
C ALA A 181 4.03 -8.21 -2.63
N ARG A 182 3.54 -9.01 -1.66
CA ARG A 182 3.37 -10.47 -1.83
C ARG A 182 2.49 -10.83 -3.05
N ALA A 183 1.45 -10.04 -3.32
CA ALA A 183 0.57 -10.27 -4.46
C ALA A 183 1.27 -9.99 -5.81
N LEU A 184 2.17 -8.99 -5.87
CA LEU A 184 3.00 -8.67 -7.04
C LEU A 184 4.03 -9.77 -7.29
N ASP A 185 4.77 -10.19 -6.26
CA ASP A 185 5.75 -11.28 -6.36
C ASP A 185 5.10 -12.59 -6.83
N ALA A 186 3.95 -12.92 -6.24
CA ALA A 186 3.16 -14.08 -6.65
C ALA A 186 2.65 -13.96 -8.10
N ALA A 187 2.32 -12.76 -8.58
CA ALA A 187 1.93 -12.53 -9.96
C ALA A 187 3.12 -12.69 -10.93
N ALA A 188 4.27 -12.10 -10.62
CA ALA A 188 5.51 -12.27 -11.38
C ALA A 188 5.90 -13.76 -11.48
N GLY A 189 5.92 -14.48 -10.35
CA GLY A 189 6.21 -15.91 -10.31
C GLY A 189 5.21 -16.77 -11.11
N ARG A 190 3.92 -16.40 -11.16
CA ARG A 190 2.94 -17.05 -12.05
C ARG A 190 3.26 -16.80 -13.53
N ILE A 191 3.58 -15.56 -13.90
CA ILE A 191 3.91 -15.19 -15.29
C ILE A 191 5.17 -15.94 -15.76
N THR A 192 6.26 -15.90 -14.97
CA THR A 192 7.51 -16.61 -15.30
C THR A 192 7.29 -18.11 -15.48
N ARG A 193 6.45 -18.74 -14.63
CA ARG A 193 6.10 -20.16 -14.78
C ARG A 193 5.33 -20.44 -16.07
N LEU A 194 4.33 -19.63 -16.40
CA LEU A 194 3.54 -19.78 -17.63
C LEU A 194 4.40 -19.59 -18.89
N LEU A 195 5.31 -18.60 -18.87
CA LEU A 195 6.28 -18.39 -19.94
C LEU A 195 7.25 -19.57 -20.09
N GLY A 196 7.69 -20.18 -18.97
CA GLY A 196 8.46 -21.42 -18.97
C GLY A 196 7.72 -22.58 -19.63
N CYS A 197 6.49 -22.88 -19.19
CA CYS A 197 5.65 -23.92 -19.77
C CYS A 197 5.35 -23.68 -21.26
N LEU A 198 5.17 -22.42 -21.67
CA LEU A 198 5.02 -22.06 -23.08
C LEU A 198 6.32 -22.34 -23.84
N LEU A 199 7.47 -21.87 -23.36
CA LEU A 199 8.77 -22.09 -24.00
C LEU A 199 9.10 -23.58 -24.15
N ASP A 200 8.78 -24.40 -23.14
CA ASP A 200 9.05 -25.84 -23.17
C ASP A 200 8.09 -26.60 -24.09
N SER A 201 6.81 -26.21 -24.17
CA SER A 201 5.88 -26.79 -25.16
C SER A 201 6.28 -26.44 -26.60
N TRP A 202 6.76 -25.21 -26.86
CA TRP A 202 7.32 -24.81 -28.15
C TRP A 202 8.61 -25.58 -28.49
N ARG A 203 9.52 -25.78 -27.52
CA ARG A 203 10.72 -26.62 -27.70
C ARG A 203 10.37 -28.07 -28.05
N ALA A 204 9.39 -28.66 -27.35
CA ALA A 204 8.92 -30.02 -27.63
C ALA A 204 8.30 -30.13 -29.03
N ALA A 205 7.45 -29.18 -29.44
CA ALA A 205 6.86 -29.15 -30.77
C ALA A 205 7.92 -29.04 -31.89
N LEU A 206 8.93 -28.19 -31.72
CA LEU A 206 10.06 -28.06 -32.66
C LEU A 206 10.90 -29.33 -32.76
N ALA A 207 11.11 -30.04 -31.64
CA ALA A 207 11.81 -31.33 -31.63
C ALA A 207 11.00 -32.42 -32.36
N ALA A 208 9.69 -32.50 -32.10
CA ALA A 208 8.79 -33.44 -32.77
C ALA A 208 8.72 -33.20 -34.29
N ALA A 209 8.62 -31.94 -34.73
CA ALA A 209 8.64 -31.59 -36.16
C ALA A 209 9.93 -32.02 -36.86
N ARG A 210 11.10 -31.85 -36.20
CA ARG A 210 12.40 -32.31 -36.72
C ARG A 210 12.51 -33.84 -36.78
N ALA A 211 11.93 -34.56 -35.82
CA ALA A 211 11.89 -36.02 -35.83
C ALA A 211 10.97 -36.56 -36.95
N GLY A 212 9.76 -36.01 -37.10
CA GLY A 212 8.82 -36.39 -38.16
C GLY A 212 9.37 -36.16 -39.58
N GLY A 213 10.12 -35.06 -39.77
CA GLY A 213 10.81 -34.77 -41.03
C GLY A 213 11.91 -35.78 -41.41
N ARG A 214 12.54 -36.44 -40.43
CA ARG A 214 13.49 -37.54 -40.69
C ARG A 214 12.76 -38.83 -41.10
N SER A 215 11.65 -39.18 -40.44
CA SER A 215 10.92 -40.42 -40.73
C SER A 215 10.34 -40.47 -42.14
N ARG A 216 9.81 -39.35 -42.65
CA ARG A 216 9.29 -39.26 -44.03
C ARG A 216 10.36 -39.42 -45.11
N ARG A 217 11.64 -39.20 -44.79
CA ARG A 217 12.76 -39.20 -45.75
C ARG A 217 13.48 -40.55 -45.88
N HIS A 218 12.96 -41.59 -45.22
CA HIS A 218 13.47 -42.97 -45.30
C HIS A 218 12.40 -44.00 -45.73
N GLY A 219 11.17 -43.56 -46.01
CA GLY A 219 10.05 -44.41 -46.43
C GLY A 219 9.65 -44.30 -47.91
N GLY A 220 10.42 -43.58 -48.73
CA GLY A 220 10.15 -43.43 -50.17
C GLY A 220 11.26 -44.07 -51.01
N GLY A 221 11.10 -45.34 -51.38
CA GLY A 221 12.12 -46.09 -52.11
C GLY A 221 11.84 -47.59 -52.29
N ALA A 222 10.74 -47.92 -52.96
CA ALA A 222 10.51 -49.20 -53.65
C ALA A 222 9.42 -48.98 -54.72
N ALA A 223 9.50 -49.68 -55.85
CA ALA A 223 8.72 -49.38 -57.07
C ALA A 223 7.99 -50.62 -57.61
N SER A 224 6.87 -50.38 -58.29
CA SER A 224 6.29 -51.06 -59.48
C SER A 224 4.89 -50.42 -59.67
N GLU A 225 4.46 -49.86 -60.80
CA GLU A 225 4.53 -50.32 -62.20
C GLU A 225 4.03 -51.76 -62.35
N ASP A 226 2.71 -51.90 -62.49
CA ASP A 226 2.06 -52.98 -63.23
C ASP A 226 0.89 -52.36 -64.00
N GLU A 227 0.73 -52.78 -65.26
CA GLU A 227 -0.24 -52.28 -66.24
C GLU A 227 -1.53 -53.15 -66.26
N ASP A 228 -2.43 -52.81 -67.18
CA ASP A 228 -3.37 -53.70 -67.89
C ASP A 228 -4.81 -54.00 -67.39
N ASP A 229 -5.65 -54.07 -68.44
CA ASP A 229 -6.91 -54.79 -68.68
C ASP A 229 -8.29 -54.33 -68.13
N GLU A 230 -8.99 -53.56 -69.00
CA GLU A 230 -10.18 -53.95 -69.80
C GLU A 230 -11.56 -54.36 -69.19
N GLU A 231 -12.56 -54.44 -70.09
CA GLU A 231 -14.00 -54.84 -70.00
C GLU A 231 -14.99 -53.77 -69.43
N GLU A 232 -15.99 -53.22 -70.17
CA GLU A 232 -17.20 -53.80 -70.82
C GLU A 232 -18.17 -54.51 -69.81
N GLU A 233 -19.51 -54.53 -69.85
CA GLU A 233 -20.65 -53.93 -70.62
C GLU A 233 -21.49 -53.01 -69.66
N GLU A 234 -22.57 -52.29 -70.01
CA GLU A 234 -23.41 -52.17 -71.23
C GLU A 234 -23.65 -50.67 -71.54
#